data_AF-A0A6P0R4M6-F1
#
_entry.id   AF-A0A6P0R4M6-F1
#
_cell.length_a   1.000
_cell.length_b   1.000
_cell.length_c   1.000
_cell.angle_alpha   90.00
_cell.angle_beta   90.00
_cell.angle_gamma   90.00
#
_symmetry.space_group_name_H-M   'P 1'
#
loop_
_entity.id
_entity.type
_entity.pdbx_description
1 polymer ?
#
loop_
_entity_poly.entity_id
_entity_poly.type
_entity_poly.pdbx_seq_one_letter_code
_entity_poly.pdbx_strand_id
1 'polypeptide(L)'
;MVSKVSTGKISQSVPLKFHILLDRSNETKISASFLELPNCQVEASTQEEAIEKLNEILHTHLEKLEIIPVEIEWQPSKQPENPWVKFAGVFQDDPDFAEIAESLRKERLANDDEIPEV
;
A
#
# COMPACT_ATOMS: atom_id res chain seq x y z
N MET A 1 -9.52 -25.44 -0.15
CA MET A 1 -9.31 -25.42 -1.60
C MET A 1 -7.82 -25.53 -1.85
N VAL A 2 -7.39 -26.46 -2.72
CA VAL A 2 -5.97 -26.77 -2.94
C VAL A 2 -5.43 -25.82 -4.00
N SER A 3 -4.66 -24.82 -3.59
CA SER A 3 -3.99 -23.89 -4.51
C SER A 3 -2.96 -24.66 -5.33
N LYS A 4 -3.05 -24.57 -6.66
CA LYS A 4 -2.09 -25.17 -7.58
C LYS A 4 -0.80 -24.34 -7.53
N VAL A 5 0.25 -24.90 -6.94
CA VAL A 5 1.58 -24.29 -6.93
C VAL A 5 2.34 -24.75 -8.18
N SER A 6 2.76 -23.79 -9.00
CA SER A 6 3.67 -24.02 -10.13
C SER A 6 5.05 -23.49 -9.75
N THR A 7 5.97 -24.39 -9.44
CA THR A 7 7.37 -24.04 -9.13
C THR A 7 8.11 -23.66 -10.41
N GLY A 8 8.60 -22.42 -10.48
CA GLY A 8 9.45 -21.94 -11.58
C GLY A 8 10.91 -21.79 -11.12
N LYS A 9 11.86 -22.39 -11.84
CA LYS A 9 13.30 -22.18 -11.60
C LYS A 9 13.79 -20.96 -12.38
N ILE A 10 14.57 -20.10 -11.74
CA ILE A 10 15.21 -18.95 -12.38
C ILE A 10 16.35 -19.48 -13.25
N SER A 11 16.13 -19.60 -14.57
CA SER A 11 17.16 -20.06 -15.51
C SER A 11 18.01 -18.93 -16.11
N GLN A 12 17.79 -17.67 -15.72
CA GLN A 12 18.47 -16.50 -16.30
C GLN A 12 19.32 -15.77 -15.27
N SER A 13 20.60 -15.52 -15.60
CA SER A 13 21.49 -14.70 -14.77
C SER A 13 21.14 -13.22 -14.97
N VAL A 14 20.32 -12.68 -14.08
CA VAL A 14 20.02 -11.24 -14.07
C VAL A 14 21.06 -10.54 -13.21
N PRO A 15 21.66 -9.41 -13.64
CA PRO A 15 22.56 -8.64 -12.79
C PRO A 15 21.77 -8.07 -11.61
N LEU A 16 21.94 -8.66 -10.44
CA LEU A 16 21.36 -8.20 -9.18
C LEU A 16 22.34 -7.27 -8.47
N LYS A 17 21.87 -6.10 -8.06
CA LYS A 17 22.62 -5.16 -7.23
C LYS A 17 22.03 -5.18 -5.83
N PHE A 18 22.85 -5.45 -4.83
CA PHE A 18 22.49 -5.38 -3.41
C PHE A 18 23.25 -4.26 -2.74
N HIS A 19 22.63 -3.62 -1.75
CA HIS A 19 23.30 -2.61 -0.93
C HIS A 19 23.74 -3.22 0.39
N ILE A 20 24.99 -2.99 0.77
CA ILE A 20 25.56 -3.52 2.01
C ILE A 20 25.55 -2.43 3.08
N LEU A 21 24.98 -2.75 4.23
CA LEU A 21 25.04 -1.97 5.45
C LEU A 21 26.21 -2.47 6.30
N LEU A 22 27.09 -1.56 6.70
CA LEU A 22 28.20 -1.83 7.61
C LEU A 22 27.95 -1.09 8.92
N ASP A 23 27.81 -1.86 9.99
CA ASP A 23 27.71 -1.38 11.35
C ASP A 23 29.04 -1.62 12.08
N ARG A 24 29.65 -0.53 12.55
CA ARG A 24 30.92 -0.53 13.30
C ARG A 24 30.72 -0.20 14.79
N SER A 25 29.51 -0.38 15.31
CA SER A 25 29.17 -0.01 16.69
C SER A 25 29.91 -0.84 17.74
N ASN A 26 30.44 -2.02 17.39
CA ASN A 26 31.23 -2.84 18.29
C ASN A 26 32.73 -2.56 18.10
N GLU A 27 33.46 -2.23 19.17
CA GLU A 27 34.89 -1.88 19.12
C GLU A 27 35.79 -3.00 18.57
N THR A 28 35.32 -4.25 18.55
CA THR A 28 36.11 -5.42 18.16
C THR A 28 35.67 -6.09 16.86
N LYS A 29 34.47 -5.78 16.34
CA LYS A 29 33.92 -6.44 15.15
C LYS A 29 33.02 -5.52 14.34
N ILE A 30 33.06 -5.70 13.03
CA ILE A 30 32.18 -5.06 12.06
C ILE A 30 31.04 -6.03 11.77
N SER A 31 29.80 -5.55 11.89
CA SER A 31 28.61 -6.27 11.45
C SER A 31 28.22 -5.80 10.05
N ALA A 32 28.07 -6.72 9.10
CA ALA A 32 27.63 -6.43 7.74
C ALA A 32 26.32 -7.14 7.42
N SER A 33 25.41 -6.48 6.70
CA SER A 33 24.15 -7.06 6.24
C SER A 33 23.71 -6.47 4.90
N PHE A 34 22.79 -7.14 4.21
CA PHE A 34 22.14 -6.57 3.03
C PHE A 34 20.93 -5.72 3.42
N LEU A 35 20.78 -4.54 2.83
CA LEU A 35 19.62 -3.67 3.06
C LEU A 35 18.30 -4.35 2.67
N GLU A 36 18.32 -5.13 1.58
CA GLU A 36 17.17 -5.83 1.04
C GLU A 36 16.84 -7.12 1.80
N LEU A 37 17.84 -7.68 2.51
CA LEU A 37 17.75 -8.96 3.22
C LEU A 37 18.38 -8.81 4.62
N PRO A 38 17.70 -8.13 5.56
CA PRO A 38 18.24 -7.90 6.90
C PRO A 38 18.48 -9.20 7.68
N ASN A 39 17.85 -10.31 7.26
CA ASN A 39 18.07 -11.64 7.83
C ASN A 39 19.46 -12.21 7.51
N CYS A 40 20.14 -11.69 6.48
CA CYS A 40 21.49 -12.09 6.11
C CYS A 40 22.50 -11.10 6.72
N GLN A 41 23.01 -11.45 7.90
CA GLN A 41 23.98 -10.66 8.66
C GLN A 41 25.22 -11.50 8.97
N VAL A 42 26.39 -10.87 8.93
CA VAL A 42 27.68 -11.47 9.31
C VAL A 42 28.46 -10.55 10.22
N GLU A 43 29.24 -11.13 11.12
CA GLU A 43 30.26 -10.41 11.90
C GLU A 43 31.65 -10.79 11.40
N ALA A 44 32.49 -9.79 11.17
CA ALA A 44 33.87 -9.99 10.76
C ALA A 44 34.79 -8.92 11.37
N SER A 45 36.10 -9.16 11.32
CA SER A 45 37.07 -8.22 11.89
C SER A 45 37.47 -7.15 10.87
N THR A 46 37.34 -7.44 9.58
CA THR A 46 37.65 -6.53 8.47
C THR A 46 36.46 -6.38 7.52
N GLN A 47 36.48 -5.31 6.72
CA GLN A 47 35.44 -5.07 5.72
C GLN A 47 35.46 -6.12 4.61
N GLU A 48 36.66 -6.53 4.18
CA GLU A 48 36.86 -7.52 3.14
C GLU A 48 36.34 -8.89 3.58
N GLU A 49 36.67 -9.31 4.81
CA GLU A 49 36.20 -10.57 5.39
C GLU A 49 34.66 -10.57 5.57
N ALA A 50 34.08 -9.43 5.94
CA ALA A 50 32.63 -9.28 6.00
C ALA A 50 31.98 -9.48 4.63
N ILE A 51 32.53 -8.88 3.57
CA ILE A 51 31.96 -8.97 2.22
C ILE A 51 32.07 -10.40 1.67
N GLU A 52 33.19 -11.09 1.90
CA GLU A 52 33.37 -12.49 1.49
C GLU A 52 32.33 -13.40 2.17
N LYS A 53 32.22 -13.34 3.50
CA LYS A 53 31.22 -14.12 4.24
C LYS A 53 29.79 -13.79 3.83
N LEU A 54 29.52 -12.52 3.56
CA LEU A 54 28.19 -12.07 3.15
C LEU A 54 27.82 -12.62 1.76
N ASN A 55 28.78 -12.71 0.83
CA ASN A 55 28.60 -13.35 -0.47
C ASN A 55 28.37 -14.86 -0.34
N GLU A 56 29.11 -15.56 0.52
CA GLU A 56 28.89 -17.00 0.77
C GLU A 56 27.48 -17.28 1.30
N ILE A 57 27.01 -16.46 2.24
CA ILE A 57 25.63 -16.56 2.76
C ILE A 57 24.63 -16.29 1.64
N LEU A 58 24.86 -15.26 0.82
CA LEU A 58 23.97 -14.94 -0.30
C LEU A 58 23.86 -16.11 -1.29
N HIS A 59 24.99 -16.71 -1.69
CA HIS A 59 25.01 -17.87 -2.57
C HIS A 59 24.27 -19.06 -1.95
N THR A 60 24.57 -19.39 -0.69
CA THR A 60 23.90 -20.47 0.04
C THR A 60 22.40 -20.23 0.18
N HIS A 61 21.99 -18.97 0.39
CA HIS A 61 20.60 -18.60 0.53
C HIS A 61 19.88 -18.68 -0.81
N LEU A 62 20.47 -18.17 -1.89
CA LEU A 62 19.93 -18.26 -3.26
C LEU A 62 19.79 -19.70 -3.75
N GLU A 63 20.69 -20.61 -3.37
CA GLU A 63 20.56 -22.04 -3.68
C GLU A 63 19.36 -22.70 -3.01
N LYS A 64 18.98 -22.22 -1.82
CA LYS A 64 17.85 -22.74 -1.03
C LYS A 64 16.53 -22.03 -1.31
N LEU A 65 16.56 -20.91 -2.02
CA LEU A 65 15.39 -20.09 -2.27
C LEU A 65 14.50 -20.74 -3.34
N GLU A 66 13.28 -21.09 -2.93
CA GLU A 66 12.20 -21.44 -3.83
C GLU A 66 11.27 -20.24 -3.97
N ILE A 67 10.99 -19.83 -5.21
CA ILE A 67 9.99 -18.81 -5.48
C ILE A 67 8.62 -19.48 -5.48
N ILE A 68 7.80 -19.10 -4.50
CA ILE A 68 6.40 -19.51 -4.43
C ILE A 68 5.55 -18.30 -4.87
N PRO A 69 5.05 -18.27 -6.11
CA PRO A 69 4.12 -17.22 -6.52
C PRO A 69 2.81 -17.40 -5.73
N VAL A 70 2.41 -16.34 -5.02
CA VAL A 70 1.13 -16.30 -4.30
C VAL A 70 0.23 -15.31 -5.01
N GLU A 71 -0.81 -15.83 -5.67
CA GLU A 71 -1.93 -15.01 -6.13
C GLU A 71 -2.84 -14.74 -4.94
N ILE A 72 -2.88 -13.48 -4.51
CA ILE A 72 -3.86 -13.01 -3.54
C ILE A 72 -5.00 -12.31 -4.29
N GLU A 73 -6.24 -12.70 -3.99
CA GLU A 73 -7.40 -11.91 -4.38
C GLU A 73 -7.45 -10.66 -3.50
N TRP A 74 -6.82 -9.59 -3.97
CA TRP A 74 -6.97 -8.27 -3.34
C TRP A 74 -8.37 -7.75 -3.63
N GLN A 75 -9.29 -7.95 -2.69
CA GLN A 75 -10.55 -7.24 -2.69
C GLN A 75 -10.30 -5.90 -2.00
N PRO A 76 -10.38 -4.74 -2.70
CA PRO A 76 -10.44 -3.48 -2.00
C PRO A 76 -11.59 -3.60 -0.98
N SER A 77 -11.35 -3.14 0.24
CA SER A 77 -12.42 -3.04 1.24
C SER A 77 -13.63 -2.43 0.54
N LYS A 78 -14.79 -3.12 0.59
CA LYS A 78 -16.04 -2.59 0.04
C LYS A 78 -16.11 -1.14 0.50
N GLN A 79 -16.07 -0.21 -0.45
CA GLN A 79 -16.23 1.20 -0.11
C GLN A 79 -17.47 1.27 0.79
N PRO A 80 -17.36 1.84 2.01
CA PRO A 80 -18.53 1.97 2.84
C PRO A 80 -19.57 2.71 2.01
N GLU A 81 -20.74 2.09 1.82
CA GLU A 81 -21.84 2.72 1.11
C GLU A 81 -22.07 4.11 1.69
N ASN A 82 -22.19 5.12 0.84
CA ASN A 82 -22.34 6.49 1.29
C ASN A 82 -23.58 6.56 2.22
N PRO A 83 -23.43 6.92 3.51
CA PRO A 83 -24.52 6.88 4.49
C PRO A 83 -25.71 7.78 4.13
N TRP A 84 -25.54 8.71 3.20
CA TRP A 84 -26.56 9.63 2.72
C TRP A 84 -27.50 9.04 1.67
N VAL A 85 -27.11 7.93 1.02
CA VAL A 85 -27.95 7.26 0.00
C VAL A 85 -29.29 6.81 0.59
N LYS A 86 -29.30 6.38 1.86
CA LYS A 86 -30.54 5.95 2.55
C LYS A 86 -31.57 7.07 2.76
N PHE A 87 -31.18 8.32 2.59
CA PHE A 87 -32.05 9.49 2.76
C PHE A 87 -32.42 10.14 1.42
N ALA A 88 -31.93 9.62 0.29
CA ALA A 88 -32.27 10.17 -1.02
C ALA A 88 -33.78 10.04 -1.27
N GLY A 89 -34.45 11.18 -1.51
CA GLY A 89 -35.89 11.21 -1.80
C GLY A 89 -36.80 11.07 -0.58
N VAL A 90 -36.28 11.14 0.65
CA VAL A 90 -37.09 10.93 1.88
C VAL A 90 -38.28 11.89 2.01
N PHE A 91 -38.23 13.08 1.40
CA PHE A 91 -39.29 14.08 1.42
C PHE A 91 -39.98 14.28 0.06
N GLN A 92 -39.79 13.36 -0.91
CA GLN A 92 -40.32 13.55 -2.26
C GLN A 92 -41.85 13.63 -2.30
N ASP A 93 -42.51 12.79 -1.50
CA ASP A 93 -43.98 12.68 -1.47
C ASP A 93 -44.59 13.29 -0.18
N ASP A 94 -43.79 14.07 0.56
CA ASP A 94 -44.23 14.72 1.79
C ASP A 94 -44.96 16.05 1.47
N PRO A 95 -46.27 16.16 1.75
CA PRO A 95 -47.06 17.35 1.42
C PRO A 95 -46.66 18.57 2.27
N ASP A 96 -46.26 18.37 3.52
CA ASP A 96 -45.84 19.45 4.41
C ASP A 96 -44.50 20.03 3.91
N PHE A 97 -43.58 19.16 3.48
CA PHE A 97 -42.32 19.60 2.87
C PHE A 97 -42.54 20.33 1.54
N ALA A 98 -43.50 19.87 0.73
CA ALA A 98 -43.86 20.53 -0.53
C ALA A 98 -44.38 21.96 -0.31
N GLU A 99 -45.23 22.17 0.70
CA GLU A 99 -45.74 23.49 1.08
C GLU A 99 -44.62 24.44 1.51
N ILE A 100 -43.70 23.95 2.35
CA ILE A 100 -42.53 24.71 2.80
C ILE A 100 -41.63 25.09 1.61
N ALA A 101 -41.36 24.14 0.71
CA ALA A 101 -40.55 24.38 -0.47
C ALA A 101 -41.19 25.41 -1.43
N GLU A 102 -42.51 25.40 -1.56
CA GLU A 102 -43.25 26.39 -2.35
C GLU A 102 -43.18 27.79 -1.71
N SER A 103 -43.36 27.89 -0.39
CA SER A 103 -43.20 29.14 0.37
C SER A 103 -41.81 29.76 0.18
N LEU A 104 -40.75 28.95 0.33
CA LEU A 104 -39.37 29.38 0.12
C LEU A 104 -39.08 29.84 -1.32
N ARG A 105 -39.75 29.23 -2.32
CA ARG A 105 -39.63 29.66 -3.73
C ARG A 105 -40.30 31.02 -3.96
N LYS A 106 -41.47 31.25 -3.35
CA LYS A 106 -42.19 32.53 -3.44
C LYS A 106 -41.36 33.67 -2.85
N GLU A 107 -40.75 33.47 -1.68
CA GLU A 107 -39.87 34.47 -1.07
C GLU A 107 -38.63 34.77 -1.92
N ARG A 108 -38.02 33.73 -2.51
CA ARG A 108 -36.85 33.92 -3.40
C ARG A 108 -37.20 34.77 -4.63
N LEU A 109 -38.35 34.51 -5.25
CA LEU A 109 -38.80 35.27 -6.42
C LEU A 109 -39.23 36.69 -6.05
N ALA A 110 -39.86 36.89 -4.90
CA ALA A 110 -40.26 38.23 -4.44
C ALA A 110 -39.05 39.15 -4.19
N ASN A 111 -37.93 38.61 -3.72
CA ASN A 111 -36.69 39.38 -3.51
C ASN A 111 -35.90 39.65 -4.80
N ASP A 112 -36.15 38.92 -5.90
CA ASP A 112 -35.54 39.21 -7.21
C ASP A 112 -36.20 40.44 -7.89
N ASP A 113 -37.48 40.72 -7.60
CA ASP A 113 -38.21 41.89 -8.13
C ASP A 113 -37.87 43.22 -7.39
N GLU A 114 -37.16 43.16 -6.25
CA GLU A 114 -36.77 44.34 -5.44
C GLU A 114 -35.33 44.82 -5.68
N ILE A 115 -34.62 44.31 -6.70
CA ILE A 115 -33.33 44.86 -7.11
C ILE A 115 -33.61 45.94 -8.17
N PRO A 116 -33.56 47.26 -7.84
CA PRO A 116 -33.66 48.29 -8.86
C PRO A 116 -32.49 48.12 -9.84
N GLU A 117 -32.79 48.06 -11.15
CA GLU A 117 -31.79 48.11 -12.20
C GLU A 117 -30.87 49.32 -11.97
N VAL A 118 -29.58 49.06 -11.77
CA VAL A 118 -28.50 50.08 -11.66
C VAL A 118 -27.96 50.41 -13.04
#